data_AF-A0A820MAI3-F1
#
_entry.id   AF-A0A820MAI3-F1
#
_cell.length_a   1.000
_cell.length_b   1.000
_cell.length_c   1.000
_cell.angle_alpha   90.00
_cell.angle_beta   90.00
_cell.angle_gamma   90.00
#
_symmetry.space_group_name_H-M   'P 1'
#
loop_
_entity.id
_entity.type
_entity.pdbx_description
1 polymer ?
#
loop_
_entity_poly.entity_id
_entity_poly.type
_entity_poly.pdbx_seq_one_letter_code
_entity_poly.pdbx_strand_id
1 'polypeptide(L)'
;MGDKNNNTTTAIPDQFNFLRSILHSDDHLQILPSGDYQQLQIKLGYDIQISCFFDLVNILNKPLTINHLNDLRIIKSSNKCPLDIDQWTDIRKYFDELIQQSNESTSLQSVIQSIQDYL
;
A
#
# COMPACT_ATOMS: atom_id res chain seq x y z
N MET A 1 15.22 -30.95 -15.57
CA MET A 1 16.06 -29.84 -16.08
C MET A 1 15.18 -28.98 -16.96
N GLY A 2 14.93 -27.75 -16.53
CA GLY A 2 13.92 -26.88 -17.13
C GLY A 2 13.51 -25.81 -16.13
N ASP A 3 14.47 -24.98 -15.74
CA ASP A 3 14.26 -23.72 -15.05
C ASP A 3 13.19 -22.90 -15.80
N LYS A 4 12.05 -22.71 -15.15
CA LYS A 4 11.21 -21.55 -15.37
C LYS A 4 11.08 -20.82 -14.05
N ASN A 5 12.11 -20.03 -13.75
CA ASN A 5 11.96 -18.85 -12.92
C ASN A 5 10.87 -17.99 -13.56
N ASN A 6 9.64 -18.14 -13.09
CA ASN A 6 8.56 -17.18 -13.30
C ASN A 6 8.87 -15.92 -12.49
N ASN A 7 9.99 -15.26 -12.79
CA ASN A 7 10.16 -13.86 -12.47
C ASN A 7 9.34 -13.09 -13.50
N THR A 8 8.02 -13.17 -13.37
CA THR A 8 7.11 -12.16 -13.88
C THR A 8 7.44 -10.88 -13.14
N THR A 9 8.37 -10.09 -13.70
CA THR A 9 8.50 -8.67 -13.39
C THR A 9 7.18 -8.03 -13.82
N THR A 10 6.18 -8.03 -12.95
CA THR A 10 4.96 -7.25 -13.15
C THR A 10 5.39 -5.79 -13.16
N ALA A 11 5.28 -5.14 -14.32
CA ALA A 11 5.61 -3.74 -14.44
C ALA A 11 4.75 -2.96 -13.45
N ILE A 12 5.25 -1.85 -12.92
CA ILE A 12 4.49 -1.00 -11.98
C ILE A 12 3.05 -0.70 -12.46
N PRO A 13 2.79 -0.42 -13.75
CA PRO A 13 1.43 -0.28 -14.26
C PRO A 13 0.53 -1.50 -13.99
N ASP A 14 1.06 -2.73 -14.12
CA ASP A 14 0.31 -3.95 -13.84
C ASP A 14 -0.01 -4.08 -12.35
N GLN A 15 0.90 -3.67 -11.47
CA GLN A 15 0.68 -3.66 -10.02
C GLN A 15 -0.33 -2.60 -9.62
N PHE A 16 -0.32 -1.42 -10.23
CA PHE A 16 -1.35 -0.42 -10.00
C PHE A 16 -2.71 -0.84 -10.52
N ASN A 17 -2.77 -1.45 -11.71
CA ASN A 17 -4.02 -1.99 -12.23
C ASN A 17 -4.55 -3.11 -11.32
N PHE A 18 -3.66 -3.91 -10.74
CA PHE A 18 -4.03 -4.94 -9.79
C PHE A 18 -4.53 -4.34 -8.46
N LEU A 19 -3.84 -3.35 -7.89
CA LEU A 19 -4.31 -2.63 -6.71
C LEU A 19 -5.69 -1.98 -6.95
N ARG A 20 -5.91 -1.38 -8.13
CA ARG A 20 -7.22 -0.85 -8.53
C ARG A 20 -8.31 -1.93 -8.54
N SER A 21 -8.00 -3.14 -9.03
CA SER A 21 -8.97 -4.24 -9.05
C SER A 21 -9.41 -4.69 -7.65
N ILE A 22 -8.53 -4.59 -6.65
CA ILE A 22 -8.81 -4.96 -5.26
C ILE A 22 -9.63 -3.87 -4.55
N LEU A 23 -9.35 -2.60 -4.85
CA LEU A 23 -10.01 -1.46 -4.21
C LEU A 23 -11.42 -1.17 -4.77
N HIS A 24 -11.90 -1.95 -5.74
CA HIS A 24 -13.22 -1.88 -6.36
C HIS A 24 -13.65 -0.52 -6.98
N SER A 25 -12.82 0.53 -6.93
CA SER A 25 -13.07 1.81 -7.61
C SER A 25 -11.78 2.62 -7.84
N ASP A 26 -11.70 3.29 -9.00
CA ASP A 26 -10.57 4.12 -9.41
C ASP A 26 -10.35 5.35 -8.50
N ASP A 27 -11.39 5.82 -7.81
CA ASP A 27 -11.32 6.96 -6.88
C ASP A 27 -10.51 6.65 -5.61
N HIS A 28 -10.23 5.37 -5.36
CA HIS A 28 -9.52 4.91 -4.18
C HIS A 28 -8.01 4.93 -4.33
N LEU A 29 -7.47 5.15 -5.53
CA LEU A 29 -6.04 5.11 -5.77
C LEU A 29 -5.56 6.34 -6.53
N GLN A 30 -4.77 7.19 -5.87
CA GLN A 30 -4.20 8.40 -6.45
C GLN A 30 -2.67 8.35 -6.39
N ILE A 31 -2.01 8.79 -7.46
CA ILE A 31 -0.55 8.97 -7.50
C ILE A 31 -0.30 10.46 -7.62
N LEU A 32 0.42 11.02 -6.66
CA LEU A 32 0.73 12.44 -6.57
C LEU A 32 2.25 12.64 -6.54
N PRO A 33 2.77 13.69 -7.20
CA PRO A 33 4.16 14.10 -7.01
C PRO A 33 4.34 14.63 -5.58
N SER A 34 5.42 14.21 -4.90
CA SER A 34 5.72 14.60 -3.52
C SER A 34 7.22 14.87 -3.35
N GLY A 35 7.66 16.02 -3.88
CA GLY A 35 9.08 16.40 -3.88
C GLY A 35 9.89 15.48 -4.80
N ASP A 36 10.95 14.88 -4.25
CA ASP A 36 11.81 13.92 -4.97
C ASP A 36 11.19 12.52 -5.11
N TYR A 37 10.04 12.28 -4.47
CA TYR A 37 9.35 10.99 -4.47
C TYR A 37 7.96 11.08 -5.10
N GLN A 38 7.39 9.91 -5.42
CA GLN A 38 5.98 9.77 -5.70
C GLN A 38 5.25 9.27 -4.47
N GLN A 39 4.06 9.83 -4.23
CA GLN A 39 3.14 9.37 -3.21
C GLN A 39 1.99 8.62 -3.86
N LEU A 40 1.83 7.35 -3.49
CA LEU A 40 0.62 6.58 -3.75
C LEU A 40 -0.31 6.70 -2.54
N GLN A 41 -1.50 7.23 -2.76
CA GLN A 41 -2.57 7.34 -1.78
C GLN A 41 -3.65 6.31 -2.09
N ILE A 42 -3.94 5.44 -1.12
CA ILE A 42 -4.93 4.38 -1.21
C ILE A 42 -6.00 4.64 -0.15
N LYS A 43 -7.20 5.01 -0.58
CA LYS A 43 -8.34 5.19 0.32
C LYS A 43 -9.03 3.85 0.57
N LEU A 44 -9.13 3.49 1.84
CA LEU A 44 -9.85 2.31 2.32
C LEU A 44 -11.24 2.71 2.81
N GLY A 45 -11.98 1.75 3.36
CA GLY A 45 -13.22 2.02 4.06
C GLY A 45 -13.05 2.96 5.25
N TYR A 46 -14.16 3.49 5.75
CA TYR A 46 -14.21 4.32 6.97
C TYR A 46 -13.30 5.57 6.93
N ASP A 47 -13.15 6.19 5.75
CA ASP A 47 -12.27 7.34 5.54
C ASP A 47 -10.82 7.08 5.99
N ILE A 48 -10.31 5.85 5.94
CA ILE A 48 -8.89 5.57 6.19
C ILE A 48 -8.11 5.67 4.88
N GLN A 49 -6.85 6.09 4.96
CA GLN A 49 -5.94 6.10 3.83
C GLN A 49 -4.57 5.53 4.19
N ILE A 50 -4.05 4.67 3.32
CA ILE A 50 -2.66 4.27 3.31
C ILE A 50 -1.91 5.15 2.32
N SER A 51 -0.79 5.72 2.74
CA SER A 51 0.10 6.54 1.91
C SER A 51 1.47 5.89 1.81
N CYS A 52 1.93 5.66 0.58
CA CYS A 52 3.20 5.01 0.28
C CYS A 52 4.07 5.98 -0.50
N PHE A 53 5.32 6.14 -0.11
CA PHE A 53 6.29 7.00 -0.77
C PHE A 53 7.38 6.14 -1.41
N PHE A 54 7.64 6.37 -2.68
CA PHE A 54 8.66 5.62 -3.40
C PHE A 54 9.33 6.48 -4.46
N ASP A 55 10.54 6.08 -4.84
CA ASP A 55 11.25 6.66 -5.96
C ASP A 55 10.89 5.89 -7.24
N LEU A 56 10.07 6.51 -8.10
CA LEU A 56 9.61 5.89 -9.35
C LEU A 56 10.79 5.41 -10.22
N VAL A 57 11.90 6.15 -10.25
CA VAL A 57 13.07 5.82 -11.07
C VAL A 57 13.69 4.50 -10.60
N ASN A 58 13.77 4.32 -9.29
CA ASN A 58 14.38 3.15 -8.67
C ASN A 58 13.47 1.91 -8.64
N ILE A 59 12.15 2.09 -8.78
CA ILE A 59 11.17 1.00 -8.65
C ILE A 59 10.44 0.62 -9.95
N LEU A 60 10.62 1.36 -11.06
CA LEU A 60 9.89 1.21 -12.33
C LEU A 60 9.79 -0.25 -12.85
N ASN A 61 10.82 -1.06 -12.62
CA ASN A 61 10.88 -2.47 -13.02
C ASN A 61 10.99 -3.44 -11.84
N LYS A 62 10.62 -3.00 -10.63
CA LYS A 62 10.69 -3.80 -9.41
C LYS A 62 9.31 -3.99 -8.79
N PRO A 63 9.10 -5.09 -8.04
CA PRO A 63 7.91 -5.24 -7.24
C PRO A 63 7.79 -4.17 -6.17
N LEU A 64 6.55 -3.69 -5.96
CA LEU A 64 6.21 -2.72 -4.93
C LEU A 64 6.08 -3.45 -3.59
N THR A 65 7.23 -3.78 -3.01
CA THR A 65 7.38 -4.35 -1.67
C THR A 65 7.68 -3.25 -0.66
N ILE A 66 7.43 -3.53 0.62
CA ILE A 66 7.62 -2.56 1.70
C ILE A 66 9.08 -2.06 1.76
N ASN A 67 10.06 -2.92 1.47
CA ASN A 67 11.48 -2.55 1.43
C ASN A 67 11.85 -1.55 0.33
N HIS A 68 11.06 -1.45 -0.73
CA HIS A 68 11.29 -0.48 -1.82
C HIS A 68 10.55 0.84 -1.58
N LEU A 69 9.82 0.95 -0.48
CA LEU A 69 9.17 2.18 -0.05
C LEU A 69 10.14 2.98 0.82
N ASN A 70 10.20 4.28 0.58
CA ASN A 70 10.92 5.21 1.45
C ASN A 70 10.12 5.48 2.73
N ASP A 71 8.80 5.43 2.65
CA ASP A 71 7.91 5.63 3.78
C ASP A 71 6.54 5.00 3.48
N LEU A 72 5.87 4.53 4.53
CA LEU A 72 4.57 3.91 4.47
C LEU A 72 3.78 4.28 5.71
N ARG A 73 2.59 4.89 5.53
CA ARG A 73 1.80 5.48 6.60
C ARG A 73 0.33 5.10 6.48
N ILE A 74 -0.33 4.93 7.62
CA ILE A 74 -1.79 4.89 7.72
C ILE A 74 -2.31 6.17 8.40
N ILE A 75 -3.30 6.82 7.81
CA ILE A 75 -3.88 8.07 8.31
C ILE A 75 -5.41 8.06 8.20
N LYS A 76 -6.07 8.90 9.00
CA LYS A 76 -7.47 9.29 8.75
C LYS A 76 -7.48 10.26 7.56
N SER A 77 -8.16 9.87 6.48
CA SER A 77 -8.24 10.66 5.23
C SER A 77 -9.18 11.86 5.34
N SER A 78 -10.08 11.86 6.34
CA SER A 78 -10.94 13.01 6.63
C SER A 78 -11.25 13.11 8.13
N ASN A 79 -11.64 14.31 8.57
CA ASN A 79 -12.15 14.56 9.92
C ASN A 79 -13.51 13.88 10.18
N LYS A 80 -14.10 13.24 9.17
CA LYS A 80 -15.36 12.50 9.26
C LYS A 80 -15.15 10.99 9.48
N CYS A 81 -13.91 10.55 9.67
CA CYS A 81 -13.61 9.16 9.99
C CYS A 81 -14.51 8.68 11.15
N PRO A 82 -15.37 7.67 10.91
CA PRO A 82 -16.37 7.23 11.86
C PRO A 82 -15.76 6.40 13.01
N LEU A 83 -14.48 6.05 12.90
CA LEU A 83 -13.76 5.32 13.93
C LEU A 83 -13.46 6.22 15.13
N ASP A 84 -13.80 5.72 16.30
CA ASP A 84 -13.42 6.35 17.56
C ASP A 84 -11.90 6.28 17.81
N ILE A 85 -11.46 6.78 18.96
CA ILE A 85 -10.04 6.86 19.28
C ILE A 85 -9.43 5.49 19.59
N ASP A 86 -10.19 4.58 20.20
CA ASP A 86 -9.72 3.26 20.60
C ASP A 86 -9.60 2.38 19.36
N GLN A 87 -10.64 2.34 18.52
CA GLN A 87 -10.65 1.65 17.22
C GLN A 87 -9.50 2.13 16.32
N TRP A 88 -9.29 3.45 16.24
CA TRP A 88 -8.19 4.00 15.45
C TRP A 88 -6.81 3.60 16.02
N THR A 89 -6.67 3.59 17.33
CA THR A 89 -5.43 3.18 17.99
C THR A 89 -5.13 1.71 17.71
N ASP A 90 -6.15 0.85 17.75
CA ASP A 90 -6.02 -0.58 17.47
C ASP A 90 -5.64 -0.83 16.01
N ILE A 91 -6.28 -0.17 15.04
CA ILE A 91 -5.94 -0.27 13.62
C ILE A 91 -4.51 0.20 13.36
N ARG A 92 -4.10 1.32 13.97
CA ARG A 92 -2.73 1.83 13.81
C ARG A 92 -1.70 0.85 14.39
N LYS A 93 -1.99 0.29 15.57
CA LYS A 93 -1.13 -0.71 16.19
C LYS A 93 -1.01 -1.97 15.31
N TYR A 94 -2.13 -2.47 14.80
CA TYR A 94 -2.15 -3.61 13.89
C TYR A 94 -1.35 -3.35 12.62
N PHE A 95 -1.49 -2.15 12.04
CA PHE A 95 -0.70 -1.72 10.90
C PHE A 95 0.81 -1.69 11.23
N ASP A 96 1.21 -1.07 12.35
CA ASP A 96 2.61 -1.01 12.76
C ASP A 96 3.20 -2.42 12.99
N GLU A 97 2.42 -3.33 13.57
CA GLU A 97 2.78 -4.74 13.75
C GLU A 97 2.96 -5.48 12.41
N LEU A 98 2.07 -5.27 11.44
CA LEU A 98 2.21 -5.83 10.10
C LEU A 98 3.52 -5.38 9.43
N ILE A 99 3.86 -4.10 9.54
CA ILE A 99 5.11 -3.58 8.95
C ILE A 99 6.34 -4.15 9.67
N GLN A 100 6.31 -4.26 11.00
CA GLN A 100 7.41 -4.85 11.77
C GLN A 100 7.65 -6.34 11.46
N GLN A 101 6.58 -7.10 11.20
CA GLN A 101 6.65 -8.52 10.86
C GLN A 101 6.96 -8.78 9.39
N SER A 102 6.90 -7.74 8.56
CA SER A 102 7.15 -7.86 7.14
C SER A 102 8.61 -8.16 6.83
N ASN A 103 8.82 -8.91 5.76
CA ASN A 103 10.15 -9.19 5.22
C ASN A 103 10.33 -8.49 3.86
N GLU A 104 11.49 -8.70 3.24
CA GLU A 104 11.86 -8.01 2.00
C GLU A 104 10.91 -8.30 0.81
N SER A 105 10.16 -9.41 0.88
CA SER A 105 9.21 -9.84 -0.15
C SER A 105 7.76 -9.54 0.18
N THR A 106 7.44 -8.97 1.35
CA THR A 106 6.07 -8.56 1.67
C THR A 106 5.61 -7.49 0.68
N SER A 107 4.56 -7.81 -0.08
CA SER A 107 3.99 -6.88 -1.05
C SER A 107 3.16 -5.81 -0.36
N LEU A 108 3.16 -4.60 -0.91
CA LEU A 108 2.25 -3.55 -0.41
C LEU A 108 0.78 -4.03 -0.46
N GLN A 109 0.45 -4.80 -1.50
CA GLN A 109 -0.87 -5.37 -1.68
C GLN A 109 -1.30 -6.25 -0.50
N SER A 110 -0.44 -7.14 0.03
CA SER A 110 -0.82 -7.98 1.16
C SER A 110 -1.12 -7.14 2.41
N VAL A 111 -0.36 -6.06 2.63
CA VAL A 111 -0.64 -5.12 3.74
C VAL A 111 -2.00 -4.46 3.57
N ILE A 112 -2.29 -3.93 2.37
CA ILE A 112 -3.57 -3.29 2.08
C ILE A 112 -4.73 -4.25 2.35
N GLN A 113 -4.63 -5.49 1.85
CA GLN A 113 -5.67 -6.50 2.05
C GLN A 113 -5.85 -6.83 3.52
N SER A 114 -4.77 -7.04 4.27
CA SER A 114 -4.86 -7.33 5.72
C SER A 114 -5.53 -6.20 6.50
N ILE A 115 -5.25 -4.93 6.16
CA ILE A 115 -5.96 -3.81 6.78
C ILE A 115 -7.43 -3.78 6.36
N GLN A 116 -7.75 -4.01 5.09
CA GLN A 116 -9.14 -4.05 4.63
C GLN A 116 -9.94 -5.18 5.29
N ASP A 117 -9.35 -6.35 5.50
CA ASP A 117 -10.00 -7.48 6.16
C ASP A 117 -10.20 -7.24 7.67
N TYR A 118 -9.40 -6.35 8.27
CA TYR A 118 -9.51 -5.97 9.67
C TYR A 118 -10.60 -4.91 9.93
N LEU A 119 -10.91 -4.08 8.93
CA LEU A 119 -11.89 -2.98 8.98
C LEU A 119 -13.34 -3.47 8.78
#